data_AF-A0AAV4A1C3-F1
#
_entry.id   AF-A0AAV4A1C3-F1
#
_cell.length_a   1.000
_cell.length_b   1.000
_cell.length_c   1.000
_cell.angle_alpha   90.00
_cell.angle_beta   90.00
_cell.angle_gamma   90.00
#
_symmetry.space_group_name_H-M   'P 1'
#
loop_
_entity.id
_entity.type
_entity.pdbx_description
1 polymer ?
#
loop_
_entity_poly.entity_id
_entity_poly.type
_entity_poly.pdbx_seq_one_letter_code
_entity_poly.pdbx_strand_id
1 'polypeptide(L)' 'MALLWYNFRPDHQMDKLTYHAGCPVLIGQKWIANKWIWVAGNTFRRRCGLSPNLSQLDIEEDMRNSYLPPTRR' A
#
# COMPACT_ATOMS: atom_id res chain seq x y z
N MET A 1 10.77 -0.32 -12.91
CA MET A 1 10.80 -0.37 -11.43
C MET A 1 9.66 0.47 -10.91
N ALA A 2 9.01 0.05 -9.83
CA ALA A 2 7.95 0.82 -9.18
C ALA A 2 8.16 0.75 -7.66
N LEU A 3 7.81 1.83 -6.98
CA LEU A 3 7.72 1.88 -5.52
C LEU A 3 6.25 2.12 -5.17
N LEU A 4 5.73 1.31 -4.25
CA LEU A 4 4.38 1.43 -3.71
C LEU A 4 4.49 1.58 -2.19
N TRP A 5 3.68 2.48 -1.63
CA TRP A 5 3.54 2.67 -0.19
C TRP A 5 2.10 3.12 0.12
N TYR A 6 1.70 3.03 1.40
CA TYR A 6 0.39 3.44 1.88
C TYR A 6 0.50 4.71 2.72
N ASN A 7 -0.19 5.78 2.33
CA ASN A 7 -0.21 7.01 3.12
C ASN A 7 -1.11 6.92 4.37
N PHE A 8 -1.93 5.86 4.47
CA PHE A 8 -2.83 5.63 5.58
C PHE A 8 -2.59 4.25 6.17
N ARG A 9 -2.76 4.14 7.48
CA ARG A 9 -2.85 2.87 8.20
C ARG A 9 -4.21 2.21 7.94
N PRO A 10 -4.38 0.92 8.29
CA PRO A 10 -5.65 0.21 8.10
C PRO A 10 -6.85 0.83 8.83
N ASP A 11 -6.60 1.55 9.92
CA ASP A 11 -7.60 2.31 10.70
C ASP A 11 -7.95 3.68 10.07
N HIS A 12 -7.55 3.93 8.81
CA HIS A 12 -7.70 5.19 8.09
C HIS A 12 -7.00 6.40 8.72
N GLN A 13 -6.11 6.20 9.69
CA GLN A 13 -5.25 7.27 10.19
C GLN A 13 -4.10 7.51 9.23
N MET A 14 -3.76 8.78 8.98
CA MET A 14 -2.61 9.14 8.16
C MET A 14 -1.32 8.63 8.82
N ASP A 15 -0.46 7.99 8.03
CA ASP A 15 0.81 7.48 8.50
C ASP A 15 1.92 8.52 8.28
N LYS A 16 2.36 9.14 9.38
CA LYS A 16 3.43 10.17 9.37
C LYS A 16 4.78 9.60 8.94
N LEU A 17 4.99 8.29 9.02
CA LEU A 17 6.24 7.66 8.57
C LEU A 17 6.37 7.66 7.04
N THR A 18 5.28 7.93 6.32
CA THR A 18 5.27 7.95 4.85
C THR A 18 5.50 9.34 4.23
N TYR A 19 5.85 10.34 5.04
CA TYR A 19 6.30 11.62 4.49
C TYR A 19 7.55 11.42 3.63
N HIS A 20 7.47 11.88 2.39
CA HIS A 20 8.52 11.67 1.40
C HIS A 20 8.65 12.90 0.50
N ALA A 21 9.84 13.04 -0.08
CA ALA A 21 10.17 14.05 -1.07
C ALA A 21 11.14 13.46 -2.10
N GLY A 22 11.36 14.19 -3.20
CA GLY A 22 12.45 13.88 -4.12
C GLY A 22 13.72 14.64 -3.72
N CYS A 23 14.84 13.93 -3.55
CA CYS A 23 16.14 14.59 -3.43
C CYS A 23 16.53 15.32 -4.74
N PRO A 24 17.36 16.37 -4.67
CA PRO A 24 17.91 17.04 -5.83
C PRO A 24 18.65 16.09 -6.78
N VAL A 25 18.55 16.35 -8.08
CA VAL A 25 19.32 15.62 -9.11
C VAL A 25 20.68 16.33 -9.29
N LEU A 26 21.77 15.67 -8.89
CA LEU A 26 23.11 16.26 -8.99
C LEU A 26 23.67 16.22 -10.42
N ILE A 27 23.36 15.16 -11.18
CA ILE A 27 23.83 14.95 -12.56
C ILE A 27 22.69 14.32 -13.37
N GLY A 28 22.41 14.85 -14.56
CA GLY A 28 21.44 14.28 -15.50
C GLY A 28 19.99 14.69 -15.22
N GLN A 29 19.05 13.77 -15.46
CA GLN A 29 17.61 14.02 -15.41
C GLN A 29 16.85 12.89 -14.71
N LYS A 30 15.81 13.24 -13.94
CA LYS A 30 14.93 12.29 -13.26
C LYS A 30 13.50 12.47 -13.77
N TRP A 31 12.96 11.42 -14.36
CA TRP A 31 11.57 11.34 -14.82
C TRP A 31 10.81 10.34 -13.94
N ILE A 32 9.67 10.76 -13.40
CA ILE A 32 8.82 9.93 -12.56
C ILE A 32 7.35 10.10 -12.97
N ALA A 33 6.54 9.10 -12.67
CA ALA A 33 5.10 9.17 -12.78
C ALA A 33 4.48 8.66 -11.48
N ASN A 34 3.53 9.43 -10.94
CA ASN A 34 2.83 9.09 -9.71
C ASN A 34 1.40 8.67 -10.04
N LYS A 35 0.97 7.53 -9.50
CA LYS A 35 -0.43 7.12 -9.52
C LYS A 35 -0.96 7.10 -8.10
N TRP A 36 -1.83 8.05 -7.78
CA TRP A 36 -2.55 8.04 -6.52
C TRP A 36 -3.76 7.11 -6.61
N ILE A 37 -3.88 6.25 -5.60
CA ILE A 37 -5.01 5.35 -5.41
C ILE A 37 -5.73 5.83 -4.15
N TRP A 38 -6.95 6.32 -4.32
CA TRP A 38 -7.75 6.88 -3.23
C TRP A 38 -8.44 5.78 -2.43
N VAL A 39 -8.64 5.99 -1.13
CA VAL A 39 -9.39 5.06 -0.28
C VAL A 39 -10.83 4.88 -0.79
N ALA A 40 -11.47 5.99 -1.21
CA ALA A 40 -12.79 5.96 -1.81
C ALA A 40 -12.82 5.10 -3.08
N GLY A 41 -13.80 4.20 -3.19
CA GLY A 41 -13.95 3.28 -4.32
C GLY A 41 -13.10 2.01 -4.24
N ASN A 42 -12.34 1.81 -3.15
CA ASN A 42 -11.62 0.57 -2.90
C ASN A 42 -12.34 -0.43 -2.00
N THR A 43 -13.54 -0.11 -1.50
CA THR A 43 -14.33 -0.95 -0.58
C THR A 43 -14.46 -2.42 -1.02
N PHE A 44 -14.56 -2.66 -2.34
CA PHE A 44 -14.71 -4.01 -2.91
C PHE A 44 -13.44 -4.57 -3.55
N ARG A 45 -12.36 -3.79 -3.59
CA ARG A 45 -11.08 -4.16 -4.21
C ARG A 45 -9.98 -4.43 -3.20
N ARG A 46 -10.01 -3.73 -2.06
CA ARG A 46 -9.11 -3.91 -0.93
C ARG A 46 -9.93 -4.25 0.30
N ARG A 47 -9.68 -5.40 0.90
CA ARG A 47 -10.34 -5.80 2.14
C ARG A 47 -9.90 -4.91 3.30
N CYS A 48 -10.81 -4.71 4.26
CA CYS A 48 -10.45 -4.14 5.56
C CYS A 48 -9.65 -5.15 6.40
N GLY A 49 -8.96 -4.67 7.43
CA GLY A 49 -8.33 -5.55 8.40
C GLY A 49 -9.36 -6.34 9.21
N LEU A 50 -9.09 -7.63 9.44
CA LEU A 50 -9.95 -8.50 10.25
C LEU A 50 -9.94 -8.16 11.75
N SER A 51 -8.95 -7.41 12.21
CA SER A 51 -8.89 -6.88 13.57
C SER A 51 -8.40 -5.43 13.60
N PRO A 52 -8.72 -4.65 14.66
CA PRO A 52 -8.41 -3.22 14.73
C PRO A 52 -6.92 -2.89 14.71
N ASN A 53 -6.07 -3.81 15.16
CA ASN A 53 -4.63 -3.58 15.38
C ASN A 53 -3.75 -4.19 14.28
N LEU A 54 -4.34 -4.62 13.15
CA LEU A 54 -3.55 -5.16 12.05
C LEU A 54 -2.67 -4.09 11.41
N SER A 55 -1.46 -4.50 11.03
CA SER A 55 -0.56 -3.72 10.19
C SER A 55 -0.95 -3.85 8.71
N GLN A 56 -0.33 -3.02 7.86
CA GLN A 56 -0.51 -3.18 6.41
C GLN A 56 0.02 -4.52 5.89
N LEU A 57 1.09 -5.04 6.48
CA LEU A 57 1.69 -6.32 6.07
C LEU A 57 0.75 -7.49 6.35
N ASP A 58 0.06 -7.48 7.50
CA ASP A 58 -0.91 -8.53 7.85
C ASP A 58 -2.06 -8.60 6.83
N ILE A 59 -2.56 -7.45 6.39
CA ILE A 59 -3.62 -7.36 5.37
C ILE A 59 -3.11 -7.81 4.00
N GLU A 60 -1.89 -7.45 3.63
CA GLU A 60 -1.29 -7.88 2.37
C GLU A 60 -1.05 -9.38 2.32
N GLU A 61 -0.67 -9.99 3.44
CA GLU A 61 -0.54 -11.44 3.54
C GLU A 61 -1.90 -12.15 3.39
N ASP A 62 -2.95 -11.67 4.07
CA ASP A 62 -4.31 -12.19 3.89
C ASP A 62 -4.77 -12.06 2.42
N MET A 63 -4.61 -10.87 1.84
CA MET A 63 -4.95 -10.62 0.44
C MET A 63 -4.18 -11.57 -0.48
N ARG A 64 -2.87 -11.72 -0.30
CA ARG A 64 -2.04 -12.66 -1.08
C ARG A 64 -2.56 -14.09 -0.96
N ASN A 65 -2.83 -14.56 0.25
CA ASN A 65 -3.34 -15.91 0.51
C ASN A 65 -4.72 -16.13 -0.12
N SER A 66 -5.57 -15.10 -0.16
CA SER A 66 -6.88 -15.17 -0.80
C SER A 66 -6.83 -15.30 -2.33
N TYR A 67 -5.75 -14.84 -2.97
CA TYR A 67 -5.53 -14.99 -4.42
C TYR A 67 -4.79 -16.27 -4.78
N LEU A 68 -4.11 -16.91 -3.82
CA LEU A 68 -3.47 -18.20 -4.04
C LEU A 68 -4.55 -19.30 -4.03
N PRO A 69 -4.51 -20.26 -4.98
CA PRO A 69 -5.39 -21.41 -4.91
C PRO A 69 -5.12 -22.16 -3.59
N PRO A 70 -6.15 -22.65 -2.90
CA PRO A 70 -5.94 -23.42 -1.68
C PRO A 70 -5.00 -24.57 -2.00
N THR A 71 -3.88 -24.64 -1.27
CA THR A 71 -2.98 -25.79 -1.36
C THR A 71 -3.81 -27.01 -0.97
N ARG A 72 -4.00 -27.95 -1.89
CA ARG A 72 -4.54 -29.27 -1.54
C ARG A 72 -3.58 -29.85 -0.50
N ARG A 73 -4.04 -29.95 0.75
CA ARG A 73 -3.47 -30.90 1.70
C ARG A 73 -3.80 -32.32 1.23
#